data_AF-A0A1Q6DHH7-F1
#
_entry.id   AF-A0A1Q6DHH7-F1
#
_cell.length_a   1.000
_cell.length_b   1.000
_cell.length_c   1.000
_cell.angle_alpha   90.00
_cell.angle_beta   90.00
_cell.angle_gamma   90.00
#
_symmetry.space_group_name_H-M   'P 1'
#
loop_
_entity.id
_entity.type
_entity.pdbx_description
1 polymer ?
#
loop_
_entity_poly.entity_id
_entity_poly.type
_entity_poly.pdbx_seq_one_letter_code
_entity_poly.pdbx_strand_id
1 'polypeptide(L)'
;MVEPTATYRHTEKGQQGFTLFEVMVAVLLLAMVSSMIYSILNVSIKFSEKGEKRIIRIEREQGLLGLLQRQITCGVYDSQTKMVAVAAEDTVLKVTTRAPLLYSQAGTVLAVYRYDPDSGSLYYLEKRDFYNSDYKEDYIPDYESMKILVEKCAPLAFVYEEDSSAVQVIYDGKEYEFTPWCQTELRAMGATPDDI
;
A
#
# COMPACT_ATOMS: atom_id res chain seq x y z
N MET A 1 83.37 -19.99 -60.08
CA MET A 1 82.07 -19.29 -60.06
C MET A 1 81.27 -19.99 -58.99
N VAL A 2 81.13 -19.37 -57.81
CA VAL A 2 80.58 -19.99 -56.59
C VAL A 2 79.21 -19.37 -56.35
N GLU A 3 78.16 -20.19 -56.36
CA GLU A 3 76.80 -19.76 -56.00
C GLU A 3 76.71 -19.50 -54.49
N PRO A 4 76.03 -18.42 -54.05
CA PRO A 4 75.78 -18.20 -52.63
C PRO A 4 74.54 -18.98 -52.19
N THR A 5 74.73 -19.91 -51.25
CA THR A 5 73.64 -20.62 -50.58
C THR A 5 72.91 -19.69 -49.61
N ALA A 6 71.65 -19.39 -49.88
CA ALA A 6 70.79 -18.59 -49.01
C ALA A 6 70.53 -19.35 -47.70
N THR A 7 70.96 -18.78 -46.57
CA THR A 7 70.66 -19.30 -45.24
C THR A 7 69.35 -18.70 -44.73
N TYR A 8 68.30 -19.52 -44.67
CA TYR A 8 67.02 -19.20 -44.03
C TYR A 8 67.22 -19.10 -42.51
N ARG A 9 67.05 -17.90 -41.93
CA ARG A 9 66.92 -17.73 -40.48
C ARG A 9 65.52 -18.17 -40.05
N HIS A 10 65.40 -19.34 -39.46
CA HIS A 10 64.28 -19.65 -38.58
C HIS A 10 64.37 -18.72 -37.34
N THR A 11 63.54 -17.68 -37.29
CA THR A 11 63.16 -17.07 -36.01
C THR A 11 62.17 -18.02 -35.33
N GLU A 12 62.69 -18.97 -34.55
CA GLU A 12 61.89 -19.66 -33.56
C GLU A 12 61.43 -18.63 -32.52
N LYS A 13 60.17 -18.20 -32.64
CA LYS A 13 59.48 -17.55 -31.53
C LYS A 13 59.37 -18.60 -30.43
N GLY A 14 60.22 -18.49 -29.41
CA GLY A 14 60.24 -19.38 -28.27
C GLY A 14 58.83 -19.53 -27.68
N GLN A 15 58.28 -20.74 -27.77
CA GLN A 15 57.09 -21.12 -27.03
C GLN A 15 57.46 -21.18 -25.55
N GLN A 16 57.23 -20.09 -24.81
CA GLN A 16 57.29 -20.11 -23.35
C GLN A 16 56.12 -20.95 -22.83
N GLY A 17 56.43 -22.12 -22.28
CA GLY A 17 55.46 -22.97 -21.59
C GLY A 17 55.04 -22.33 -20.27
N PHE A 18 53.73 -22.37 -19.98
CA PHE A 18 53.19 -21.91 -18.71
C PHE A 18 53.71 -22.78 -17.56
N THR A 19 54.15 -22.12 -16.48
CA THR A 19 54.56 -22.85 -15.27
C THR A 19 53.30 -23.31 -14.52
N LEU A 20 53.35 -24.51 -13.94
CA LEU A 20 52.22 -25.06 -13.17
C LEU A 20 51.83 -24.14 -11.98
N PHE A 21 52.81 -23.42 -11.43
CA PHE A 21 52.59 -22.40 -10.40
C PHE A 21 51.75 -21.22 -10.89
N GLU A 22 52.02 -20.70 -12.08
CA GLU A 22 51.26 -19.60 -12.67
C GLU A 22 49.79 -19.97 -12.91
N VAL A 23 49.54 -21.22 -13.34
CA VAL A 23 48.18 -21.74 -13.48
C VAL A 23 47.49 -21.86 -12.12
N MET A 24 48.19 -22.33 -11.08
CA MET A 24 47.63 -22.38 -9.72
C MET A 24 47.26 -20.99 -9.19
N VAL A 25 48.13 -20.00 -9.36
CA VAL A 25 47.87 -18.61 -8.94
C VAL A 25 46.69 -18.02 -9.70
N ALA A 26 46.60 -18.25 -11.01
CA ALA A 26 45.48 -17.78 -11.82
C ALA A 26 44.14 -18.37 -11.35
N VAL A 27 44.08 -19.67 -11.05
CA VAL A 27 42.88 -20.33 -10.52
C VAL A 27 42.50 -19.78 -9.14
N LEU A 28 43.48 -19.50 -8.28
CA LEU A 28 43.25 -18.93 -6.95
C LEU A 28 42.65 -17.53 -7.02
N LEU A 29 43.18 -16.68 -7.91
CA LEU A 29 42.62 -15.35 -8.18
C LEU A 29 41.20 -15.45 -8.75
N LEU A 30 40.97 -16.37 -9.70
CA LEU A 30 39.65 -16.59 -10.27
C LEU A 30 38.64 -17.04 -9.20
N ALA A 31 39.04 -17.93 -8.29
CA ALA A 31 38.20 -18.40 -7.20
C ALA A 31 37.84 -17.26 -6.23
N MET A 32 38.81 -16.42 -5.85
CA MET A 32 38.56 -15.23 -5.01
C MET A 32 37.58 -14.27 -5.68
N VAL A 33 37.81 -13.91 -6.95
CA VAL A 33 36.92 -13.03 -7.70
C VAL A 33 35.51 -13.61 -7.81
N SER A 34 35.40 -14.90 -8.13
CA SER A 34 34.11 -15.60 -8.23
C SER A 34 33.37 -15.59 -6.89
N SER A 35 34.06 -15.80 -5.77
CA SER A 35 33.45 -15.75 -4.43
C SER A 35 32.96 -14.34 -4.07
N MET A 36 33.69 -13.29 -4.45
CA MET A 36 33.27 -11.91 -4.25
C MET A 36 32.00 -11.60 -5.04
N ILE A 37 31.97 -11.98 -6.32
CA ILE A 37 30.80 -11.79 -7.18
C ILE A 37 29.59 -12.51 -6.58
N TYR A 38 29.76 -13.76 -6.14
CA TYR A 38 28.69 -14.53 -5.52
C TYR A 38 28.15 -13.86 -4.25
N SER A 39 29.05 -13.33 -3.40
CA SER A 39 28.67 -12.62 -2.17
C SER A 39 27.85 -11.36 -2.47
N ILE A 40 28.31 -10.54 -3.43
CA ILE A 40 27.60 -9.33 -3.86
C ILE A 40 26.21 -9.66 -4.43
N LEU A 41 26.12 -10.72 -5.24
CA LEU A 41 24.85 -11.13 -5.84
C LEU A 41 23.86 -11.60 -4.77
N ASN A 42 24.29 -12.43 -3.84
CA ASN A 42 23.45 -12.94 -2.75
C ASN A 42 22.93 -11.80 -1.85
N VAL A 43 23.80 -10.82 -1.54
CA VAL A 43 23.42 -9.64 -0.77
C VAL A 43 22.42 -8.79 -1.56
N SER A 44 22.67 -8.55 -2.84
CA SER A 44 21.77 -7.79 -3.72
C SER A 44 20.37 -8.42 -3.80
N ILE A 45 20.27 -9.74 -3.95
CA ILE A 45 19.00 -10.46 -3.99
C ILE A 45 18.21 -10.26 -2.68
N LYS A 46 18.85 -10.47 -1.53
CA LYS A 46 18.21 -10.29 -0.22
C LYS A 46 17.74 -8.85 0.02
N PHE A 47 18.54 -7.87 -0.40
CA PHE A 47 18.14 -6.46 -0.33
C PHE A 47 16.95 -6.15 -1.24
N SER A 48 16.94 -6.70 -2.45
CA SER A 48 15.83 -6.55 -3.40
C SER A 48 14.54 -7.12 -2.82
N GLU A 49 14.56 -8.36 -2.31
CA GLU A 49 13.40 -9.00 -1.70
C GLU A 49 12.87 -8.24 -0.49
N LYS A 50 13.77 -7.73 0.36
CA LYS A 50 13.38 -6.93 1.53
C LYS A 50 12.80 -5.58 1.11
N GLY A 51 13.36 -4.97 0.06
CA GLY A 51 12.87 -3.72 -0.53
C GLY A 51 11.46 -3.88 -1.09
N GLU A 52 11.24 -4.91 -1.90
CA GLU A 52 9.94 -5.21 -2.52
C GLU A 52 8.85 -5.43 -1.47
N LYS A 53 9.12 -6.25 -0.44
CA LYS A 53 8.18 -6.47 0.67
C LYS A 53 7.82 -5.17 1.39
N ARG A 54 8.79 -4.26 1.56
CA ARG A 54 8.54 -2.95 2.19
C ARG A 54 7.69 -2.05 1.31
N ILE A 55 7.96 -2.02 0.00
CA ILE A 55 7.20 -1.22 -0.96
C ILE A 55 5.75 -1.68 -0.99
N ILE A 56 5.50 -2.99 -1.14
CA ILE A 56 4.14 -3.54 -1.15
C ILE A 56 3.37 -3.19 0.13
N ARG A 57 4.03 -3.21 1.30
CA ARG A 57 3.38 -2.80 2.56
C ARG A 57 2.95 -1.33 2.54
N ILE A 58 3.83 -0.44 2.07
CA ILE A 58 3.53 1.00 1.97
C ILE A 58 2.40 1.26 0.97
N GLU A 59 2.43 0.61 -0.19
CA GLU A 59 1.39 0.75 -1.21
C GLU A 59 0.02 0.29 -0.69
N ARG A 60 -0.02 -0.79 0.10
CA ARG A 60 -1.27 -1.26 0.74
C ARG A 60 -1.80 -0.28 1.78
N GLU A 61 -0.92 0.26 2.63
CA GLU A 61 -1.26 1.29 3.62
C GLU A 61 -1.82 2.54 2.92
N GLN A 62 -1.10 3.08 1.94
CA GLN A 62 -1.53 4.27 1.19
C GLN A 62 -2.80 4.01 0.37
N GLY A 63 -2.93 2.81 -0.20
CA GLY A 63 -4.13 2.39 -0.92
C GLY A 63 -5.35 2.37 -0.01
N LEU A 64 -5.25 1.74 1.16
CA LEU A 64 -6.35 1.70 2.13
C LEU A 64 -6.74 3.09 2.62
N LEU A 65 -5.77 3.89 3.05
CA LEU A 65 -6.01 5.25 3.53
C LEU A 65 -6.62 6.13 2.42
N GLY A 66 -6.18 5.98 1.18
CA GLY A 66 -6.74 6.69 0.03
C GLY A 66 -8.20 6.29 -0.27
N LEU A 67 -8.57 5.02 -0.09
CA LEU A 67 -9.94 4.55 -0.23
C LEU A 67 -10.85 5.14 0.86
N LEU A 68 -10.41 5.09 2.12
CA LEU A 68 -11.13 5.66 3.26
C LEU A 68 -11.30 7.17 3.10
N GLN A 69 -10.20 7.89 2.82
CA GLN A 69 -10.23 9.32 2.56
C GLN A 69 -11.23 9.68 1.47
N ARG A 70 -11.18 8.98 0.32
CA ARG A 70 -12.10 9.25 -0.79
C ARG A 70 -13.56 9.08 -0.38
N GLN A 71 -13.90 8.03 0.35
CA GLN A 71 -15.29 7.81 0.77
C GLN A 71 -15.75 8.81 1.82
N ILE A 72 -14.91 9.13 2.80
CA ILE A 72 -15.21 10.10 3.87
C ILE A 72 -15.35 11.51 3.29
N THR A 73 -14.43 11.93 2.42
CA THR A 73 -14.48 13.25 1.77
C THR A 73 -15.73 13.41 0.90
N CYS A 74 -16.17 12.34 0.24
CA CYS A 74 -17.43 12.32 -0.52
C CYS A 74 -18.67 11.98 0.33
N GLY A 75 -18.57 12.14 1.65
CA GLY A 75 -19.66 11.96 2.61
C GLY A 75 -20.84 12.89 2.29
N VAL A 76 -22.06 12.36 2.45
CA VAL A 76 -23.30 13.10 2.23
C VAL A 76 -23.77 13.73 3.53
N TYR A 77 -24.18 15.00 3.44
CA TYR A 77 -24.85 15.70 4.51
C TYR A 77 -26.34 15.31 4.54
N ASP A 78 -26.83 14.88 5.70
CA ASP A 78 -28.24 14.60 5.91
C ASP A 78 -28.93 15.87 6.41
N SER A 79 -29.91 16.35 5.63
CA SER A 79 -30.66 17.55 5.95
C SER A 79 -31.67 17.38 7.09
N GLN A 80 -32.01 16.14 7.46
CA GLN A 80 -32.94 15.86 8.57
C GLN A 80 -32.23 15.92 9.92
N THR A 81 -31.06 15.29 10.01
CA THR A 81 -30.24 15.27 11.24
C THR A 81 -29.29 16.46 11.33
N LYS A 82 -29.13 17.23 10.23
CA LYS A 82 -28.19 18.35 10.10
C LYS A 82 -26.73 17.95 10.37
N MET A 83 -26.39 16.69 10.11
CA MET A 83 -25.04 16.16 10.29
C MET A 83 -24.59 15.45 9.03
N VAL A 84 -23.28 15.27 8.88
CA VAL A 84 -22.79 14.33 7.87
C VAL A 84 -23.23 12.93 8.27
N ALA A 85 -23.80 12.16 7.35
CA ALA A 85 -24.27 10.80 7.58
C ALA A 85 -23.08 9.83 7.69
N VAL A 86 -22.28 10.05 8.73
CA VAL A 86 -21.07 9.34 9.12
C VAL A 86 -21.20 9.00 10.60
N ALA A 87 -20.88 7.76 10.94
CA ALA A 87 -20.77 7.33 12.32
C ALA A 87 -19.52 6.45 12.43
N ALA A 88 -18.67 6.70 13.41
CA ALA A 88 -17.48 5.91 13.63
C ALA A 88 -17.28 5.64 15.11
N GLU A 89 -17.17 4.36 15.45
CA GLU A 89 -17.00 3.88 16.82
C GLU A 89 -16.02 2.73 16.83
N ASP A 90 -14.81 3.00 17.33
CA ASP A 90 -13.71 2.06 17.53
C ASP A 90 -13.43 1.22 16.27
N THR A 91 -13.96 0.01 16.18
CA THR A 91 -13.70 -0.89 15.04
C THR A 91 -14.63 -0.70 13.85
N VAL A 92 -15.68 0.11 13.97
CA VAL A 92 -16.71 0.27 12.95
C VAL A 92 -16.71 1.69 12.40
N LEU A 93 -16.75 1.81 11.07
CA LEU A 93 -16.98 3.07 10.36
C LEU A 93 -18.14 2.91 9.40
N LYS A 94 -19.14 3.77 9.53
CA LYS A 94 -20.27 3.90 8.62
C LYS A 94 -20.19 5.25 7.95
N VAL A 95 -20.29 5.26 6.63
CA VAL A 95 -20.28 6.49 5.85
C VAL A 95 -21.27 6.37 4.71
N THR A 96 -22.14 7.36 4.61
CA THR A 96 -22.98 7.55 3.44
C THR A 96 -22.21 8.39 2.45
N THR A 97 -21.86 7.81 1.30
CA THR A 97 -20.92 8.43 0.36
C THR A 97 -21.46 8.43 -1.07
N ARG A 98 -21.06 9.45 -1.83
CA ARG A 98 -21.24 9.51 -3.30
C ARG A 98 -20.08 8.87 -4.07
N ALA A 99 -19.11 8.28 -3.36
CA ALA A 99 -17.99 7.55 -3.94
C ALA A 99 -18.12 6.03 -3.67
N PRO A 100 -19.06 5.33 -4.32
CA PRO A 100 -19.20 3.88 -4.19
C PRO A 100 -17.93 3.18 -4.67
N LEU A 101 -17.56 2.08 -4.01
CA LEU A 101 -16.41 1.24 -4.38
C LEU A 101 -16.84 0.04 -5.21
N LEU A 102 -17.95 -0.61 -4.83
CA LEU A 102 -18.42 -1.80 -5.53
C LEU A 102 -19.37 -1.47 -6.68
N TYR A 103 -20.12 -0.38 -6.57
CA TYR A 103 -21.16 -0.03 -7.53
C TYR A 103 -20.98 1.37 -8.11
N SER A 104 -20.10 1.52 -9.10
CA SER A 104 -19.70 2.82 -9.69
C SER A 104 -20.85 3.72 -10.19
N GLN A 105 -22.03 3.16 -10.49
CA GLN A 105 -23.21 3.90 -10.96
C GLN A 105 -24.33 4.01 -9.92
N ALA A 106 -24.12 3.57 -8.68
CA ALA A 106 -25.17 3.56 -7.65
C ALA A 106 -25.52 4.96 -7.12
N GLY A 107 -24.72 5.98 -7.43
CA GLY A 107 -24.91 7.33 -6.89
C GLY A 107 -24.50 7.38 -5.42
N THR A 108 -25.49 7.44 -4.51
CA THR A 108 -25.25 7.48 -3.06
C THR A 108 -25.40 6.08 -2.47
N VAL A 109 -24.45 5.68 -1.63
CA VAL A 109 -24.45 4.36 -0.98
C VAL A 109 -24.12 4.50 0.50
N LEU A 110 -24.63 3.57 1.30
CA LEU A 110 -24.13 3.31 2.66
C LEU A 110 -22.95 2.36 2.57
N ALA A 111 -21.77 2.82 2.96
CA ALA A 111 -20.57 2.03 3.10
C ALA A 111 -20.32 1.74 4.58
N VAL A 112 -20.09 0.47 4.91
CA VAL A 112 -19.79 0.03 6.28
C VAL A 112 -18.47 -0.73 6.28
N TYR A 113 -17.55 -0.25 7.10
CA TYR A 113 -16.28 -0.86 7.42
C TYR A 113 -16.34 -1.44 8.82
N ARG A 114 -15.76 -2.63 9.00
CA ARG A 114 -15.65 -3.27 10.30
C ARG A 114 -14.31 -3.97 10.41
N TYR A 115 -13.47 -3.52 11.33
CA TYR A 115 -12.22 -4.18 11.67
C TYR A 115 -12.49 -5.30 12.68
N ASP A 116 -11.84 -6.44 12.46
CA ASP A 116 -11.80 -7.53 13.42
C ASP A 116 -10.38 -7.64 14.01
N PRO A 117 -10.17 -7.26 15.28
CA PRO A 117 -8.87 -7.35 15.94
C PRO A 117 -8.33 -8.78 16.05
N ASP A 118 -9.21 -9.79 16.12
CA ASP A 118 -8.81 -11.18 16.33
C ASP A 118 -8.23 -11.80 15.05
N SER A 119 -8.91 -11.60 13.91
CA SER A 119 -8.41 -12.04 12.60
C SER A 119 -7.45 -11.03 11.96
N GLY A 120 -7.42 -9.78 12.44
CA GLY A 120 -6.72 -8.67 11.81
C GLY A 120 -7.28 -8.33 10.43
N SER A 121 -8.56 -8.61 10.15
CA SER A 121 -9.15 -8.38 8.83
C SER A 121 -10.10 -7.19 8.82
N LEU A 122 -10.05 -6.40 7.75
CA LEU A 122 -10.99 -5.31 7.51
C LEU A 122 -12.08 -5.79 6.56
N TYR A 123 -13.32 -5.75 7.03
CA TYR A 123 -14.52 -6.11 6.28
C TYR A 123 -15.18 -4.85 5.72
N TYR A 124 -15.80 -5.00 4.56
CA TYR A 124 -16.49 -3.95 3.82
C TYR A 124 -17.85 -4.43 3.30
N LEU A 125 -18.85 -3.60 3.45
CA LEU A 125 -20.19 -3.79 2.89
C LEU A 125 -20.66 -2.47 2.26
N GLU A 126 -21.32 -2.59 1.11
CA GLU A 126 -21.96 -1.46 0.42
C GLU A 126 -23.43 -1.77 0.16
N LYS A 127 -24.31 -0.85 0.55
CA LYS A 127 -25.76 -0.92 0.29
C LYS A 127 -26.19 0.30 -0.53
N ARG A 128 -26.95 0.05 -1.59
CA ARG A 128 -27.48 1.11 -2.47
C ARG A 128 -28.73 1.81 -1.92
N ASP A 129 -29.41 1.15 -0.99
CA ASP A 129 -30.70 1.59 -0.48
C ASP A 129 -30.51 2.40 0.82
N PHE A 130 -29.84 3.56 0.72
CA PHE A 130 -29.52 4.37 1.90
C PHE A 130 -30.74 4.78 2.72
N TYR A 131 -31.85 5.14 2.06
CA TYR A 131 -33.08 5.61 2.72
C TYR A 131 -33.90 4.50 3.40
N ASN A 132 -33.35 3.29 3.47
CA ASN A 132 -34.04 2.18 4.10
C ASN A 132 -34.07 2.37 5.62
N SER A 133 -35.27 2.36 6.19
CA SER A 133 -35.53 2.52 7.63
C SER A 133 -34.88 1.43 8.50
N ASP A 134 -34.42 0.35 7.90
CA ASP A 134 -33.75 -0.76 8.57
C ASP A 134 -32.27 -0.44 8.90
N TYR A 135 -31.67 0.58 8.26
CA TYR A 135 -30.29 1.01 8.50
C TYR A 135 -30.21 2.17 9.50
N LYS A 136 -30.76 1.94 10.70
CA LYS A 136 -30.71 2.92 11.80
C LYS A 136 -29.29 3.15 12.32
N GLU A 137 -29.13 4.13 13.21
CA GLU A 137 -27.84 4.50 13.84
C GLU A 137 -27.10 3.31 14.48
N ASP A 138 -27.80 2.28 14.94
CA ASP A 138 -27.19 1.09 15.56
C ASP A 138 -26.94 -0.07 14.57
N TYR A 139 -27.22 0.12 13.28
CA TYR A 139 -27.06 -0.96 12.30
C TYR A 139 -25.58 -1.34 12.16
N ILE A 140 -25.26 -2.59 12.49
CA ILE A 140 -23.94 -3.20 12.29
C ILE A 140 -24.18 -4.51 11.54
N PRO A 141 -23.66 -4.68 10.31
CA PRO A 141 -23.83 -5.90 9.54
C PRO A 141 -23.03 -7.07 10.14
N ASP A 142 -23.58 -8.27 9.97
CA ASP A 142 -22.89 -9.54 10.28
C ASP A 142 -21.72 -9.77 9.34
N TYR A 143 -20.60 -10.29 9.87
CA TYR A 143 -19.38 -10.55 9.10
C TYR A 143 -19.63 -11.45 7.87
N GLU A 144 -20.54 -12.42 7.95
CA GLU A 144 -20.89 -13.32 6.84
C GLU A 144 -21.49 -12.57 5.63
N SER A 145 -22.14 -11.44 5.88
CA SER A 145 -22.73 -10.60 4.83
C SER A 145 -21.73 -9.62 4.22
N MET A 146 -20.57 -9.45 4.84
CA MET A 146 -19.53 -8.50 4.43
C MET A 146 -18.45 -9.17 3.57
N LYS A 147 -17.77 -8.38 2.74
CA LYS A 147 -16.60 -8.84 1.98
C LYS A 147 -15.33 -8.47 2.72
N ILE A 148 -14.34 -9.35 2.71
CA ILE A 148 -13.00 -9.01 3.22
C ILE A 148 -12.36 -8.03 2.23
N LEU A 149 -12.00 -6.84 2.71
CA LEU A 149 -11.31 -5.81 1.94
C LEU A 149 -9.80 -5.95 2.08
N VAL A 150 -9.31 -6.17 3.31
CA VAL A 150 -7.89 -6.35 3.61
C VAL A 150 -7.72 -7.47 4.63
N GLU A 151 -6.93 -8.48 4.29
CA GLU A 151 -6.48 -9.52 5.22
C GLU A 151 -5.20 -9.08 5.95
N LYS A 152 -5.05 -9.47 7.22
CA LYS A 152 -3.84 -9.20 8.03
C LYS A 152 -3.46 -7.70 8.02
N CYS A 153 -4.48 -6.87 8.15
CA CYS A 153 -4.40 -5.44 8.33
C CYS A 153 -3.73 -5.11 9.67
N ALA A 154 -2.93 -4.04 9.69
CA ALA A 154 -2.43 -3.49 10.95
C ALA A 154 -3.60 -3.03 11.84
N PRO A 155 -3.37 -2.84 13.15
CA PRO A 155 -4.41 -2.34 14.06
C PRO A 155 -5.06 -1.08 13.51
N LEU A 156 -6.40 -1.09 13.49
CA LEU A 156 -7.21 -0.04 12.91
C LEU A 156 -8.36 0.32 13.85
N ALA A 157 -8.50 1.62 14.12
CA ALA A 157 -9.63 2.17 14.86
C ALA A 157 -10.13 3.46 14.18
N PHE A 158 -11.38 3.79 14.46
CA PHE A 158 -12.10 4.92 13.90
C PHE A 158 -12.77 5.70 15.03
N VAL A 159 -12.69 7.03 14.95
CA VAL A 159 -13.36 7.94 15.87
C VAL A 159 -14.02 9.04 15.06
N TYR A 160 -15.28 9.30 15.34
CA TYR A 160 -15.99 10.44 14.77
C TYR A 160 -16.06 11.57 15.79
N GLU A 161 -15.69 12.77 15.36
CA GLU A 161 -15.76 13.97 16.18
C GLU A 161 -16.90 14.85 15.65
N GLU A 162 -17.98 14.98 16.42
CA GLU A 162 -19.20 15.67 15.99
C GLU A 162 -18.96 17.16 15.72
N ASP A 163 -18.23 17.84 16.62
CA ASP A 163 -17.92 19.27 16.54
C ASP A 163 -17.18 19.64 15.25
N SER A 164 -16.20 18.80 14.89
CA SER A 164 -15.39 19.01 13.71
C SER A 164 -16.01 18.37 12.45
N SER A 165 -16.95 17.44 12.65
CA SER A 165 -17.43 16.46 11.68
C SER A 165 -16.30 15.71 10.98
N ALA A 166 -15.16 15.55 11.66
CA ALA A 166 -14.00 14.82 11.15
C ALA A 166 -14.04 13.36 11.58
N VAL A 167 -13.51 12.50 10.71
CA VAL A 167 -13.25 11.10 11.02
C VAL A 167 -11.76 10.95 11.26
N GLN A 168 -11.39 10.58 12.48
CA GLN A 168 -10.05 10.15 12.81
C GLN A 168 -9.91 8.66 12.54
N VAL A 169 -8.91 8.29 11.75
CA VAL A 169 -8.52 6.92 11.43
C VAL A 169 -7.19 6.66 12.08
N ILE A 170 -7.15 5.74 13.04
CA ILE A 170 -5.94 5.33 13.75
C ILE A 170 -5.45 4.03 13.10
N TYR A 171 -4.36 4.10 12.33
CA TYR A 171 -3.79 2.97 11.61
C TYR A 171 -2.34 2.71 12.05
N ASP A 172 -2.05 1.52 12.57
CA ASP A 172 -0.72 1.13 13.06
C ASP A 172 -0.15 2.13 14.10
N GLY A 173 -1.04 2.70 14.93
CA GLY A 173 -0.70 3.70 15.95
C GLY A 173 -0.46 5.12 15.43
N LYS A 174 -0.71 5.38 14.14
CA LYS A 174 -0.68 6.73 13.57
C LYS A 174 -2.10 7.24 13.36
N GLU A 175 -2.31 8.52 13.65
CA GLU A 175 -3.58 9.19 13.49
C GLU A 175 -3.65 9.90 12.14
N TYR A 176 -4.77 9.71 11.43
CA TYR A 176 -5.08 10.37 10.17
C TYR A 176 -6.46 11.01 10.29
N GLU A 177 -6.57 12.29 9.99
CA GLU A 177 -7.85 13.01 10.07
C GLU A 177 -8.40 13.26 8.67
N PHE A 178 -9.67 12.92 8.46
CA PHE A 178 -10.38 13.14 7.21
C PHE A 178 -11.68 13.90 7.45
N THR A 179 -11.85 15.01 6.73
CA THR A 179 -13.07 15.83 6.81
C THR A 179 -13.90 15.68 5.52
N PRO A 180 -15.22 15.49 5.62
CA PRO A 180 -16.15 15.54 4.50
C PRO A 180 -16.12 16.91 3.79
N TRP A 181 -16.17 16.93 2.45
CA TRP A 181 -16.05 18.17 1.69
C TRP A 181 -17.22 19.14 1.93
N CYS A 182 -18.42 18.61 2.18
CA CYS A 182 -19.61 19.41 2.49
C CYS A 182 -19.42 20.32 3.71
N GLN A 183 -18.64 19.90 4.71
CA GLN A 183 -18.31 20.68 5.89
C GLN A 183 -17.24 21.75 5.61
N THR A 184 -16.24 21.43 4.79
CA THR A 184 -15.21 22.38 4.38
C THR A 184 -15.80 23.57 3.62
N GLU A 185 -16.79 23.31 2.75
CA GLU A 185 -17.46 24.34 1.96
C GLU A 185 -18.36 25.24 2.84
N LEU A 186 -19.11 24.65 3.78
CA LEU A 186 -19.94 25.39 4.74
C LEU A 186 -19.10 26.33 5.62
N ARG A 187 -17.95 25.86 6.13
CA ARG A 187 -17.02 26.69 6.91
C ARG A 187 -16.38 27.81 6.06
N ALA A 188 -16.04 27.53 4.81
CA ALA A 188 -15.50 28.55 3.90
C ALA A 188 -16.51 29.66 3.57
N MET A 189 -17.81 29.34 3.64
CA MET A 189 -18.90 30.30 3.49
C MET A 189 -19.26 31.06 4.77
N GLY A 190 -18.56 30.80 5.88
CA GLY A 190 -18.76 31.48 7.17
C GLY A 190 -19.99 31.01 7.95
N ALA A 191 -20.60 29.88 7.57
CA ALA A 191 -21.65 29.25 8.35
C ALA A 191 -21.03 28.46 9.51
N THR A 192 -21.45 28.77 10.73
CA THR A 192 -21.17 27.92 11.90
C THR A 192 -22.14 26.72 11.90
N PRO A 193 -21.83 25.61 12.59
CA PRO A 193 -22.76 24.50 12.75
C PRO A 193 -24.14 24.92 13.30
N ASP A 194 -24.19 26.05 14.01
CA ASP A 194 -25.41 26.63 14.58
C ASP A 194 -26.24 27.48 13.59
N ASP A 195 -25.68 27.85 12.43
CA ASP A 195 -26.33 28.73 11.44
C ASP A 195 -27.27 28.00 10.44
N ILE A 196 -27.45 26.68 10.60
CA ILE A 196 -28.26 25.82 9.70
C ILE A 196 -29.38 25.15 10.46
#